data_AF-A0A4R9CLU5-F1
#
_entry.id   AF-A0A4R9CLU5-F1
#
_cell.length_a   1.000
_cell.length_b   1.000
_cell.length_c   1.000
_cell.angle_alpha   90.00
_cell.angle_beta   90.00
_cell.angle_gamma   90.00
#
_symmetry.space_group_name_H-M   'P 1'
#
loop_
_entity.id
_entity.type
_entity.pdbx_description
1 polymer ?
#
loop_
_entity_poly.entity_id
_entity_poly.type
_entity_poly.pdbx_seq_one_letter_code
_entity_poly.pdbx_strand_id
1 'polypeptide(L)'
;MAQDKNEKLRSEYTQKIVEKERQIDDLNRDKRQIQEVVESLETELTRNFRQLQELNEELIKEGSSSARWEQEELNGKKKHFGQFFKEQKQELTEMYTKTAEQLNEERSKIQKERNEVSWD
;
A
#
# COMPACT_ATOMS: atom_id res chain seq x y z
N MET A 1 -33.40 21.36 28.16
CA MET A 1 -32.64 20.16 28.63
C MET A 1 -32.50 19.10 27.54
N ALA A 2 -33.57 18.71 26.81
CA ALA A 2 -33.46 17.74 25.72
C ALA A 2 -32.72 18.28 24.48
N GLN A 3 -33.03 19.51 24.06
CA GLN A 3 -32.40 20.17 22.91
C GLN A 3 -30.87 20.31 23.07
N ASP A 4 -30.42 20.71 24.26
CA ASP A 4 -29.01 20.84 24.64
C ASP A 4 -28.27 19.47 24.64
N LYS A 5 -28.98 18.40 25.00
CA LYS A 5 -28.47 17.02 24.92
C LYS A 5 -28.36 16.53 23.47
N ASN A 6 -29.33 16.84 22.62
CA ASN A 6 -29.32 16.49 21.19
C ASN A 6 -28.24 17.26 20.43
N GLU A 7 -28.00 18.52 20.78
CA GLU A 7 -26.90 19.32 20.25
C GLU A 7 -25.54 18.73 20.63
N LYS A 8 -25.35 18.37 21.90
CA LYS A 8 -24.13 17.67 22.35
C LYS A 8 -23.90 16.36 21.59
N LEU A 9 -24.93 15.53 21.45
CA LEU A 9 -24.82 14.24 20.76
C LEU A 9 -24.43 14.41 19.27
N ARG A 10 -24.98 15.43 18.59
CA ARG A 10 -24.60 15.75 17.21
C ARG A 10 -23.18 16.25 17.09
N SER A 11 -22.73 17.06 18.05
CA SER A 11 -21.34 17.51 18.12
C SER A 11 -20.38 16.32 18.29
N GLU A 12 -20.70 15.38 19.16
CA GLU A 12 -19.92 14.15 19.37
C GLU A 12 -19.87 13.29 18.08
N TYR A 13 -20.99 13.10 17.39
CA TYR A 13 -20.99 12.39 16.11
C TYR A 13 -20.20 13.13 15.02
N THR A 14 -20.30 14.46 14.95
CA THR A 14 -19.48 15.27 14.04
C THR A 14 -17.99 15.09 14.31
N GLN A 15 -17.57 15.08 15.58
CA GLN A 15 -16.18 14.82 15.94
C GLN A 15 -15.72 13.43 15.48
N LYS A 16 -16.53 12.39 15.71
CA LYS A 16 -16.23 11.02 15.25
C LYS A 16 -16.14 10.91 13.72
N ILE A 17 -16.99 11.62 12.98
CA ILE A 17 -16.93 11.67 11.51
C ILE A 17 -15.61 12.27 11.05
N VAL A 18 -15.22 13.42 11.61
CA VAL A 18 -13.95 14.09 11.30
C VAL A 18 -12.76 13.20 11.64
N GLU A 19 -12.81 12.47 12.76
CA GLU A 19 -11.77 11.52 13.13
C GLU A 19 -11.64 10.38 12.11
N LYS A 20 -12.76 9.82 11.63
CA LYS A 20 -12.73 8.79 10.57
C LYS A 20 -12.23 9.32 9.24
N GLU A 21 -12.60 10.55 8.87
CA GLU A 21 -12.09 11.20 7.66
C GLU A 21 -10.56 11.38 7.73
N ARG A 22 -10.02 11.80 8.88
CA ARG A 22 -8.57 11.86 9.10
C ARG A 22 -7.90 10.50 8.99
N GLN A 23 -8.49 9.45 9.58
CA GLN A 23 -7.96 8.08 9.47
C GLN A 23 -7.90 7.62 8.01
N ILE A 24 -8.90 7.97 7.19
CA ILE A 24 -8.91 7.65 5.76
C ILE A 24 -7.83 8.44 5.01
N ASP A 25 -7.65 9.73 5.32
CA ASP A 25 -6.61 10.56 4.72
C ASP A 25 -5.20 10.05 5.05
N ASP A 26 -4.96 9.72 6.31
CA ASP A 26 -3.69 9.13 6.77
C ASP A 26 -3.43 7.78 6.08
N LEU A 27 -4.43 6.90 6.02
CA LEU A 27 -4.34 5.62 5.32
C LEU A 27 -3.98 5.80 3.84
N ASN A 28 -4.59 6.78 3.16
CA ASN A 28 -4.31 7.08 1.75
C ASN A 28 -2.90 7.64 1.55
N ARG A 29 -2.40 8.43 2.51
CA ARG A 29 -1.03 8.93 2.50
C ARG A 29 -0.03 7.79 2.68
N ASP A 30 -0.24 6.93 3.66
CA ASP A 30 0.62 5.78 3.93
C ASP A 30 0.65 4.83 2.73
N LYS A 31 -0.50 4.58 2.10
CA LYS A 31 -0.59 3.80 0.86
C LYS A 31 0.33 4.34 -0.22
N ARG A 32 0.29 5.65 -0.48
CA ARG A 32 1.14 6.29 -1.50
C ARG A 32 2.61 6.18 -1.15
N GLN A 33 2.98 6.45 0.09
CA GLN A 33 4.37 6.37 0.55
C GLN A 33 4.94 4.95 0.40
N ILE A 34 4.18 3.93 0.80
CA ILE A 34 4.60 2.53 0.63
C ILE A 34 4.70 2.15 -0.84
N GLN A 35 3.75 2.57 -1.69
CA GLN A 35 3.81 2.32 -3.12
C GLN A 35 5.07 2.93 -3.75
N GLU A 36 5.40 4.18 -3.43
CA GLU A 36 6.62 4.85 -3.90
C GLU A 36 7.89 4.10 -3.48
N VAL A 37 7.97 3.64 -2.23
CA VAL A 37 9.12 2.87 -1.73
C VAL A 37 9.24 1.53 -2.47
N VAL A 38 8.14 0.80 -2.65
CA VAL A 38 8.14 -0.48 -3.36
C VAL A 38 8.55 -0.31 -4.83
N GLU A 39 8.08 0.72 -5.50
CA GLU A 39 8.45 1.03 -6.88
C GLU A 39 9.93 1.42 -7.01
N SER A 40 10.45 2.20 -6.07
CA SER A 40 11.88 2.54 -5.99
C SER A 40 12.74 1.28 -5.84
N LEU A 41 12.37 0.40 -4.91
CA LEU A 41 13.07 -0.86 -4.67
C LEU A 41 13.07 -1.78 -5.90
N GLU A 42 11.93 -1.94 -6.56
CA GLU A 42 11.84 -2.76 -7.78
C GLU A 42 12.70 -2.17 -8.90
N THR A 43 12.73 -0.85 -9.03
CA THR A 43 13.55 -0.14 -10.04
C THR A 43 15.04 -0.36 -9.78
N GLU A 44 15.48 -0.17 -8.52
CA GLU A 44 16.88 -0.38 -8.14
C GLU A 44 17.31 -1.83 -8.33
N LEU A 45 16.49 -2.80 -7.91
CA LEU A 45 16.78 -4.21 -8.11
C LEU A 45 16.84 -4.58 -9.59
N THR A 46 15.91 -4.08 -10.41
CA THR A 46 15.93 -4.31 -11.87
C THR A 46 17.22 -3.78 -12.49
N ARG A 47 17.67 -2.59 -12.07
CA ARG A 47 18.95 -2.02 -12.51
C ARG A 47 20.12 -2.90 -12.09
N ASN A 48 20.16 -3.34 -10.83
CA ASN A 48 21.25 -4.16 -10.30
C ASN A 48 21.30 -5.54 -10.99
N PHE A 49 20.15 -6.17 -11.26
CA PHE A 49 20.07 -7.41 -12.04
C PHE A 49 20.65 -7.24 -13.44
N ARG A 50 20.36 -6.11 -14.09
CA ARG A 50 20.92 -5.80 -15.42
C ARG A 50 22.43 -5.65 -15.37
N GLN A 51 22.96 -4.93 -14.39
CA GLN A 51 24.41 -4.74 -14.23
C GLN A 51 25.13 -6.08 -13.97
N LEU A 52 24.57 -6.93 -13.11
CA LEU A 52 25.11 -8.27 -12.85
C LEU A 52 25.06 -9.15 -14.09
N GLN A 53 24.00 -9.06 -14.88
CA GLN A 53 23.90 -9.77 -16.15
C GLN A 53 24.98 -9.31 -17.13
N GLU A 54 25.20 -8.00 -17.26
CA GLU A 54 26.25 -7.44 -18.14
C GLU A 54 27.65 -7.94 -17.71
N LEU A 55 27.95 -7.94 -16.41
CA LEU A 55 29.22 -8.47 -15.87
C LEU A 55 29.40 -9.97 -16.14
N ASN A 56 28.35 -10.76 -15.90
CA ASN A 56 28.40 -12.20 -16.17
C ASN A 56 28.59 -12.46 -17.68
N GLU A 57 27.92 -11.71 -18.55
CA GLU A 57 28.09 -11.82 -20.00
C GLU A 57 29.52 -11.51 -20.45
N GLU A 58 30.19 -10.54 -19.85
CA GLU A 58 31.61 -10.25 -20.09
C GLU A 58 32.50 -11.42 -19.70
N LEU A 59 32.35 -11.95 -18.48
CA LEU A 59 33.12 -13.11 -18.01
C LEU A 59 32.86 -14.36 -18.85
N ILE A 60 31.62 -14.56 -19.32
CA ILE A 60 31.27 -15.67 -20.21
C ILE A 60 31.98 -15.54 -21.56
N LYS A 61 32.08 -14.32 -22.12
CA LYS A 61 32.82 -14.06 -23.37
C LYS A 61 34.32 -14.35 -23.20
N GLU A 62 34.87 -14.14 -22.02
CA GLU A 62 36.25 -14.50 -21.65
C GLU A 62 36.45 -16.01 -21.41
N GLY A 63 35.38 -16.81 -21.48
CA GLY A 63 35.43 -18.27 -21.36
C GLY A 63 35.16 -18.81 -19.96
N SER A 64 34.71 -17.96 -19.02
CA SER A 64 34.36 -18.41 -17.67
C SER A 64 33.15 -19.35 -17.69
N SER A 65 33.36 -20.60 -17.28
CA SER A 65 32.29 -21.57 -17.09
C SER A 65 31.50 -21.33 -15.80
N SER A 66 32.11 -20.74 -14.77
CA SER A 66 31.41 -20.40 -13.51
C SER A 66 30.41 -19.26 -13.73
N ALA A 67 30.77 -18.26 -14.54
CA ALA A 67 29.89 -17.14 -14.87
C ALA A 67 28.60 -17.59 -15.59
N ARG A 68 28.64 -18.71 -16.34
CA ARG A 68 27.43 -19.31 -16.92
C ARG A 68 26.46 -19.83 -15.87
N TRP A 69 26.98 -20.46 -14.81
CA TRP A 69 26.16 -20.92 -13.68
C TRP A 69 25.59 -19.75 -12.89
N GLU A 70 26.41 -18.73 -12.63
CA GLU A 70 25.98 -17.50 -11.96
C GLU A 70 24.89 -16.76 -12.76
N GLN A 71 24.99 -16.74 -14.10
CA GLN A 71 23.96 -16.17 -14.97
C GLN A 71 22.62 -16.91 -14.86
N GLU A 72 22.64 -18.25 -14.81
CA GLU A 72 21.41 -19.03 -14.68
C GLU A 72 20.76 -18.82 -13.31
N GLU A 73 21.56 -18.78 -12.24
CA GLU A 73 21.08 -18.45 -10.90
C GLU A 73 20.50 -17.02 -10.85
N LEU A 74 21.17 -16.06 -11.49
CA LEU A 74 20.71 -14.68 -11.59
C LEU A 74 19.37 -14.59 -12.32
N ASN A 75 19.18 -15.35 -13.40
CA ASN A 75 17.91 -15.42 -14.13
C ASN A 75 16.79 -15.98 -13.24
N GLY A 76 17.09 -17.04 -12.47
CA GLY A 76 16.17 -17.63 -11.50
C GLY A 76 15.75 -16.63 -10.43
N LYS A 77 16.72 -15.92 -9.84
CA LYS A 77 16.49 -14.85 -8.86
C LYS A 77 15.64 -13.73 -9.44
N LYS A 78 15.98 -13.22 -10.63
CA LYS A 78 15.23 -12.16 -11.31
C LYS A 78 13.76 -12.55 -11.51
N LYS A 79 13.50 -13.78 -11.97
CA LYS A 79 12.13 -14.29 -12.14
C LYS A 79 11.38 -14.37 -10.82
N HIS A 80 12.03 -14.90 -9.78
CA HIS A 80 11.44 -14.98 -8.44
C HIS A 80 11.09 -13.60 -7.88
N PHE A 81 12.02 -12.65 -7.94
CA PHE A 81 11.79 -11.28 -7.46
C PHE A 81 10.68 -10.58 -8.24
N GLY A 82 10.62 -10.74 -9.57
CA GLY A 82 9.52 -10.18 -10.36
C GLY A 82 8.15 -10.69 -9.93
N GLN A 83 8.03 -11.98 -9.62
CA GLN A 83 6.79 -12.56 -9.09
C GLN A 83 6.49 -12.05 -7.67
N PHE A 84 7.50 -12.01 -6.81
CA PHE A 84 7.38 -11.50 -5.44
C PHE A 84 6.87 -10.05 -5.41
N PHE A 85 7.44 -9.14 -6.20
CA PHE A 85 6.98 -7.76 -6.25
C PHE A 85 5.54 -7.64 -6.74
N LYS A 86 5.16 -8.45 -7.73
CA LYS A 86 3.78 -8.49 -8.23
C LYS A 86 2.80 -8.90 -7.13
N GLU A 87 3.11 -9.98 -6.40
CA GLU A 87 2.29 -10.48 -5.29
C GLU A 87 2.20 -9.44 -4.17
N GLN A 88 3.33 -8.90 -3.73
CA GLN A 88 3.35 -7.91 -2.64
C GLN A 88 2.60 -6.62 -3.00
N LYS A 89 2.70 -6.11 -4.23
CA LYS A 89 1.92 -4.96 -4.69
C LYS A 89 0.42 -5.23 -4.67
N GLN A 90 0.02 -6.44 -5.07
CA GLN A 90 -1.38 -6.86 -5.05
C GLN A 90 -1.88 -6.94 -3.61
N GLU A 91 -1.17 -7.63 -2.72
CA GLU A 91 -1.53 -7.77 -1.29
C GLU A 91 -1.66 -6.41 -0.60
N LEU A 92 -0.71 -5.51 -0.82
CA LEU A 92 -0.78 -4.13 -0.30
C LEU A 92 -2.01 -3.41 -0.83
N THR A 93 -2.28 -3.49 -2.13
CA THR A 93 -3.44 -2.82 -2.74
C THR A 93 -4.75 -3.34 -2.15
N GLU A 94 -4.88 -4.66 -2.00
CA GLU A 94 -6.07 -5.30 -1.42
C GLU A 94 -6.26 -4.89 0.05
N MET A 95 -5.19 -4.95 0.85
CA MET A 95 -5.23 -4.56 2.26
C MET A 95 -5.69 -3.11 2.45
N TYR A 96 -5.05 -2.16 1.75
CA TYR A 96 -5.42 -0.75 1.84
C TYR A 96 -6.84 -0.47 1.35
N THR A 97 -7.28 -1.13 0.28
CA THR A 97 -8.63 -0.97 -0.25
C THR A 97 -9.66 -1.45 0.75
N LYS A 98 -9.46 -2.64 1.32
CA LYS A 98 -10.34 -3.21 2.33
C LYS A 98 -10.42 -2.34 3.59
N THR A 99 -9.29 -1.84 4.09
CA THR A 99 -9.28 -0.97 5.26
C THR A 99 -9.98 0.37 4.97
N ALA A 100 -9.78 0.94 3.78
CA ALA A 100 -10.47 2.17 3.39
C ALA A 100 -11.98 1.98 3.27
N GLU A 101 -12.44 0.85 2.72
CA GLU A 101 -13.86 0.49 2.66
C GLU A 101 -14.46 0.36 4.06
N GLN A 102 -13.78 -0.34 4.97
CA GLN A 102 -14.24 -0.50 6.36
C GLN A 102 -14.37 0.85 7.09
N LEU A 103 -13.38 1.73 6.98
CA LEU A 103 -13.43 3.07 7.57
C LEU A 103 -14.57 3.91 6.97
N ASN A 104 -14.80 3.82 5.66
CA ASN A 104 -15.91 4.50 4.99
C ASN A 104 -17.27 3.98 5.43
N GLU A 105 -17.42 2.67 5.62
CA GLU A 105 -18.65 2.07 6.15
C GLU A 105 -18.94 2.56 7.58
N GLU A 106 -17.92 2.58 8.45
CA GLU A 106 -18.04 3.11 9.81
C GLU A 106 -18.42 4.59 9.81
N ARG A 107 -17.73 5.41 9.02
CA ARG A 107 -18.04 6.84 8.86
C ARG A 107 -19.48 7.04 8.36
N SER A 108 -19.94 6.20 7.43
CA SER A 108 -21.30 6.24 6.89
C SER A 108 -22.36 5.84 7.92
N LYS A 109 -22.07 4.86 8.79
CA LYS A 109 -22.95 4.48 9.91
C LYS A 109 -23.09 5.63 10.90
N ILE A 110 -21.97 6.24 11.31
CA ILE A 110 -21.97 7.40 12.22
C ILE A 110 -22.75 8.58 11.62
N GLN A 111 -22.61 8.82 10.31
CA GLN A 111 -23.37 9.86 9.62
C GLN A 111 -24.88 9.59 9.63
N LYS A 112 -25.31 8.33 9.49
CA LYS A 112 -26.73 7.95 9.61
C LYS A 112 -27.24 8.17 11.03
N GLU A 113 -26.51 7.69 12.04
CA GLU A 113 -26.85 7.89 13.45
C GLU A 113 -26.97 9.37 13.81
N ARG A 114 -26.05 10.22 13.31
CA ARG A 114 -26.13 11.67 13.47
C ARG A 114 -27.42 12.25 12.88
N ASN A 115 -27.81 11.79 11.68
CA ASN A 115 -28.99 12.30 10.97
C ASN A 115 -30.31 11.91 11.66
N GLU A 116 -30.31 10.84 12.47
CA GLU A 116 -31.46 10.42 13.26
C GLU A 116 -31.65 11.26 14.53
N VAL A 117 -30.67 12.08 14.93
CA VAL A 117 -30.79 12.96 16.10
C VAL A 117 -31.66 14.17 15.77
N SER A 118 -32.78 14.30 16.51
CA SER A 118 -33.74 15.41 16.38
C SER A 118 -33.08 16.79 16.49
N TRP A 119 -33.57 17.72 15.66
CA TRP A 119 -33.24 19.15 15.75
C TRP A 119 -34.07 19.91 16.77
N ASP A 120 -35.22 19.35 17.12
CA ASP A 120 -36.13 19.84 18.15
C ASP A 120 -35.82 19.19 19.51
#